data_AF-K1R8H6-F1
#
_entry.id   AF-K1R8H6-F1
#
_cell.length_a   1.000
_cell.length_b   1.000
_cell.length_c   1.000
_cell.angle_alpha   90.00
_cell.angle_beta   90.00
_cell.angle_gamma   90.00
#
_symmetry.space_group_name_H-M   'P 1'
#
loop_
_entity.id
_entity.type
_entity.pdbx_description
1 polymer ?
#
loop_
_entity_poly.entity_id
_entity_poly.type
_entity_poly.pdbx_seq_one_letter_code
_entity_poly.pdbx_strand_id
1 'polypeptide(L)'
;MKSNYDILGNHIRLIDTRNRESITDRVLGINIDKFFMPSVANVIGTDLSKYKLITKGKFACNPMHVGRDERLPVALYDEEKPAIVSPAYFMFEVIDNSILNEDYLMMWFRRPDLTVFVGYILTEVYVVGLLGTIFAD
;
A
#
# COMPACT_ATOMS: atom_id res chain seq x y z
N MET A 1 31.10 5.72 14.08
CA MET A 1 29.78 6.31 14.39
C MET A 1 28.80 5.17 14.62
N LYS A 2 28.08 5.16 15.75
CA LYS A 2 26.87 4.32 15.84
C LYS A 2 25.86 4.92 14.87
N SER A 3 25.25 4.09 14.03
CA SER A 3 24.17 4.53 13.17
C SER A 3 22.89 4.69 14.00
N ASN A 4 22.21 5.83 13.87
CA ASN A 4 20.88 6.08 14.46
C ASN A 4 19.76 5.50 13.57
N TYR A 5 19.90 4.25 13.13
CA TYR A 5 18.83 3.59 12.40
C TYR A 5 17.76 3.11 13.37
N ASP A 6 16.50 3.22 12.95
CA ASP A 6 15.35 2.66 13.62
C ASP A 6 14.62 1.68 12.67
N ILE A 7 13.78 0.82 13.22
CA ILE A 7 12.99 -0.15 12.50
C ILE A 7 11.79 0.57 11.87
N LEU A 8 11.60 0.41 10.55
CA LEU A 8 10.52 1.07 9.82
C LEU A 8 9.13 0.78 10.44
N GLY A 9 8.90 -0.44 10.94
CA GLY A 9 7.65 -0.83 11.58
C GLY A 9 7.25 0.04 12.78
N ASN A 10 8.20 0.69 13.46
CA ASN A 10 7.91 1.63 14.55
C ASN A 10 7.28 2.94 14.07
N HIS A 11 7.33 3.22 12.76
CA HIS A 11 6.92 4.49 12.17
C HIS A 11 5.72 4.36 11.23
N ILE A 12 5.24 3.15 10.98
CA ILE A 12 4.08 2.89 10.11
C ILE A 12 3.11 1.94 10.78
N ARG A 13 1.83 2.01 10.41
CA ARG A 13 0.79 1.12 10.94
C ARG A 13 -0.18 0.67 9.86
N LEU A 14 -0.70 -0.53 10.01
CA LEU A 14 -1.79 -1.02 9.17
C LEU A 14 -3.09 -0.23 9.42
N ILE A 15 -3.85 -0.03 8.35
CA ILE A 15 -5.16 0.61 8.40
C ILE A 15 -6.18 -0.19 7.60
N ASP A 16 -7.44 -0.13 8.01
CA ASP A 16 -8.53 -0.88 7.39
C ASP A 16 -9.86 -0.11 7.33
N THR A 17 -9.80 1.22 7.18
CA THR A 17 -10.99 2.05 7.04
C THR A 17 -11.81 1.60 5.84
N ARG A 18 -13.09 1.28 6.05
CA ARG A 18 -14.01 0.77 5.02
C ARG A 18 -14.98 1.86 4.56
N ASN A 19 -15.43 1.76 3.31
CA ASN A 19 -16.37 2.69 2.68
C ASN A 19 -17.84 2.50 3.15
N ARG A 20 -18.05 2.29 4.45
CA ARG A 20 -19.37 1.97 5.02
C ARG A 20 -20.40 3.08 4.83
N GLU A 21 -19.94 4.32 4.78
CA GLU A 21 -20.77 5.52 4.59
C GLU A 21 -20.95 5.89 3.10
N SER A 22 -20.46 5.05 2.18
CA SER A 22 -20.55 5.28 0.73
C SER A 22 -19.99 6.63 0.30
N ILE A 23 -18.85 7.02 0.87
CA ILE A 23 -18.16 8.29 0.62
C ILE A 23 -17.80 8.46 -0.86
N THR A 24 -17.45 7.36 -1.53
CA THR A 24 -17.08 7.37 -2.95
C THR A 24 -17.29 6.00 -3.59
N ASP A 25 -17.47 6.00 -4.91
CA ASP A 25 -17.51 4.82 -5.79
C ASP A 25 -16.27 4.74 -6.70
N ARG A 26 -15.30 5.63 -6.52
CA ARG A 26 -14.07 5.71 -7.33
C ARG A 26 -13.13 4.55 -7.01
N VAL A 27 -13.25 3.46 -7.76
CA VAL A 27 -12.41 2.27 -7.57
C VAL A 27 -11.07 2.44 -8.28
N LEU A 28 -9.99 2.29 -7.52
CA LEU A 28 -8.62 2.37 -8.02
C LEU A 28 -7.90 1.02 -7.88
N GLY A 29 -6.99 0.77 -8.81
CA GLY A 29 -5.95 -0.24 -8.73
C GLY A 29 -4.57 0.40 -8.64
N ILE A 30 -3.53 -0.43 -8.55
CA ILE A 30 -2.12 -0.01 -8.57
C ILE A 30 -1.46 -0.58 -9.82
N ASN A 31 -0.70 0.23 -10.55
CA ASN A 31 0.04 -0.19 -11.73
C ASN A 31 1.47 -0.66 -11.40
N ILE A 32 2.16 -1.19 -12.40
CA ILE A 32 3.55 -1.70 -12.29
C ILE A 32 4.58 -0.61 -11.93
N ASP A 33 4.23 0.65 -12.18
CA ASP A 33 5.05 1.82 -11.89
C ASP A 33 4.74 2.43 -10.52
N LYS A 34 3.94 1.75 -9.69
CA LYS A 34 3.64 2.13 -8.31
C LYS A 34 2.83 3.43 -8.21
N PHE A 35 1.87 3.58 -9.11
CA PHE A 35 0.87 4.66 -9.12
C PHE A 35 -0.54 4.08 -9.05
N PHE A 36 -1.46 4.87 -8.50
CA PHE A 36 -2.88 4.58 -8.59
C PHE A 36 -3.39 4.81 -10.02
N MET A 37 -4.32 3.97 -10.45
CA MET A 37 -5.02 4.12 -11.72
C MET A 37 -6.49 3.69 -11.57
N PRO A 38 -7.41 4.15 -12.43
CA PRO A 38 -8.76 3.60 -12.49
C PRO A 38 -8.73 2.07 -12.59
N SER A 39 -9.51 1.41 -11.75
CA SER A 39 -9.59 -0.05 -11.77
C SER A 39 -10.31 -0.53 -13.03
N VAL A 40 -9.80 -1.61 -13.62
CA VAL A 40 -10.47 -2.34 -14.71
C VAL A 40 -11.38 -3.47 -14.19
N ALA A 41 -11.46 -3.64 -12.86
CA ALA A 41 -12.30 -4.64 -12.25
C ALA A 41 -13.78 -4.35 -12.52
N ASN A 42 -14.53 -5.38 -12.91
CA ASN A 42 -15.98 -5.27 -13.01
C ASN A 42 -16.59 -5.19 -11.61
N VAL A 43 -17.19 -4.03 -11.29
CA VAL A 43 -17.82 -3.77 -9.98
C VAL A 43 -19.34 -3.73 -10.04
N ILE A 44 -19.94 -4.10 -11.18
CA ILE A 44 -21.40 -4.19 -11.31
C ILE A 44 -21.93 -5.23 -10.31
N GLY A 45 -22.89 -4.83 -9.47
CA GLY A 45 -23.47 -5.69 -8.43
C GLY A 45 -22.54 -5.95 -7.24
N THR A 46 -21.38 -5.29 -7.17
CA THR A 46 -20.46 -5.43 -6.04
C THR A 46 -20.84 -4.48 -4.91
N ASP A 47 -20.80 -4.98 -3.68
CA ASP A 47 -20.98 -4.18 -2.47
C ASP A 47 -19.71 -3.36 -2.18
N LEU A 48 -19.69 -2.11 -2.65
CA LEU A 48 -18.58 -1.17 -2.47
C LEU A 48 -18.39 -0.72 -1.02
N SER A 49 -19.33 -1.00 -0.10
CA SER A 49 -19.16 -0.67 1.31
C SER A 49 -18.04 -1.49 1.98
N LYS A 50 -17.73 -2.67 1.41
CA LYS A 50 -16.66 -3.56 1.86
C LYS A 50 -15.28 -3.11 1.39
N TYR A 51 -15.21 -2.25 0.38
CA TYR A 51 -13.94 -1.75 -0.14
C TYR A 51 -13.28 -0.83 0.89
N LYS A 52 -11.94 -0.74 0.83
CA LYS A 52 -11.17 0.10 1.75
C LYS A 52 -11.11 1.52 1.21
N LEU A 53 -11.38 2.49 2.08
CA LEU A 53 -11.33 3.91 1.77
C LEU A 53 -9.87 4.39 1.84
N ILE A 54 -9.34 4.87 0.72
CA ILE A 54 -8.02 5.49 0.64
C ILE A 54 -8.18 7.01 0.58
N THR A 55 -7.34 7.71 1.34
CA THR A 55 -7.27 9.17 1.42
C THR A 55 -5.81 9.61 1.33
N LYS A 56 -5.58 10.90 1.08
CA LYS A 56 -4.23 11.46 0.88
C LYS A 56 -3.26 11.06 2.01
N GLY A 57 -2.00 10.80 1.65
CA GLY A 57 -0.93 10.45 2.58
C GLY A 57 -0.88 8.98 2.99
N LYS A 58 -1.78 8.15 2.47
CA LYS A 58 -1.87 6.73 2.80
C LYS A 58 -1.35 5.85 1.68
N PHE A 59 -0.88 4.68 2.07
CA PHE A 59 -0.38 3.68 1.16
C PHE A 59 -1.38 2.56 0.96
N ALA A 60 -1.37 1.99 -0.24
CA ALA A 60 -1.99 0.71 -0.50
C ALA A 60 -1.02 -0.22 -1.24
N CYS A 61 -1.14 -1.51 -0.99
CA CYS A 61 -0.37 -2.56 -1.63
C CYS A 61 -1.29 -3.66 -2.15
N ASN A 62 -1.14 -4.01 -3.42
CA ASN A 62 -1.91 -5.07 -4.06
C ASN A 62 -1.16 -6.41 -4.01
N PRO A 63 -1.44 -7.34 -3.08
CA PRO A 63 -0.67 -8.58 -2.98
C PRO A 63 -0.75 -9.45 -4.24
N MET A 64 -1.76 -9.27 -5.10
CA MET A 64 -2.00 -10.11 -6.29
C MET A 64 -0.99 -9.91 -7.43
N HIS A 65 -0.22 -8.81 -7.45
CA HIS A 65 0.87 -8.62 -8.44
C HIS A 65 2.21 -9.16 -7.97
N VAL A 66 2.29 -9.58 -6.70
CA VAL A 66 3.53 -10.06 -6.14
C VAL A 66 3.84 -11.44 -6.70
N GLY A 67 5.00 -11.59 -7.33
CA GLY A 67 5.44 -12.81 -8.02
C GLY A 67 5.16 -12.83 -9.53
N ARG A 68 4.12 -12.14 -10.02
CA ARG A 68 3.89 -11.98 -11.47
C ARG A 68 4.82 -10.94 -12.08
N ASP A 69 4.91 -9.79 -11.41
CA ASP A 69 5.63 -8.63 -11.94
C ASP A 69 7.02 -8.50 -11.30
N GLU A 70 7.37 -9.36 -10.33
CA GLU A 70 8.62 -9.31 -9.53
C GLU A 70 8.85 -7.93 -8.88
N ARG A 71 7.77 -7.19 -8.60
CA ARG A 71 7.81 -5.87 -7.96
C ARG A 71 6.88 -5.83 -6.75
N LEU A 72 7.24 -5.05 -5.74
CA LEU A 72 6.33 -4.65 -4.67
C LEU A 72 5.32 -3.62 -5.22
N PRO A 73 4.02 -3.96 -5.33
CA PRO A 73 3.00 -3.10 -5.91
C PRO A 73 2.40 -2.21 -4.83
N VAL A 74 3.24 -1.34 -4.26
CA VAL A 74 2.87 -0.34 -3.25
C VAL A 74 2.74 1.03 -3.91
N ALA A 75 1.74 1.83 -3.54
CA ALA A 75 1.58 3.20 -4.02
C ALA A 75 1.16 4.13 -2.88
N LEU A 76 1.63 5.38 -2.93
CA LEU A 76 1.19 6.49 -2.06
C LEU A 76 0.05 7.24 -2.76
N TYR A 77 -1.03 7.51 -2.03
CA TYR A 77 -2.16 8.26 -2.54
C TYR A 77 -1.96 9.75 -2.28
N ASP A 78 -1.93 10.56 -3.35
CA ASP A 78 -1.61 11.99 -3.32
C ASP A 78 -2.79 12.91 -3.69
N GLU A 79 -3.92 12.35 -4.10
CA GLU A 79 -5.12 13.12 -4.45
C GLU A 79 -5.92 13.58 -3.21
N GLU A 80 -6.54 14.76 -3.32
CA GLU A 80 -7.42 15.31 -2.27
C GLU A 80 -8.76 14.57 -2.16
N LYS A 81 -9.26 14.03 -3.27
CA LYS A 81 -10.57 13.37 -3.30
C LYS A 81 -10.40 11.92 -2.84
N PRO A 82 -11.18 11.41 -1.88
CA PRO A 82 -11.13 10.01 -1.51
C PRO A 82 -11.40 9.07 -2.69
N ALA A 83 -10.88 7.85 -2.57
CA ALA A 83 -11.14 6.74 -3.48
C ALA A 83 -11.27 5.45 -2.69
N ILE A 84 -11.54 4.34 -3.39
CA ILE A 84 -11.62 3.02 -2.78
C ILE A 84 -10.74 2.01 -3.51
N VAL A 85 -10.19 1.07 -2.74
CA VAL A 85 -9.40 -0.06 -3.24
C VAL A 85 -10.00 -1.38 -2.79
N SER A 86 -9.63 -2.46 -3.48
CA SER A 86 -10.13 -3.81 -3.19
C SER A 86 -9.97 -4.18 -1.70
N PRO A 87 -10.93 -4.91 -1.09
CA PRO A 87 -10.81 -5.44 0.25
C PRO A 87 -9.54 -6.27 0.49
N ALA A 88 -8.95 -6.83 -0.57
CA ALA A 88 -7.75 -7.66 -0.52
C ALA A 88 -6.45 -6.85 -0.39
N TYR A 89 -6.48 -5.53 -0.61
CA TYR A 89 -5.26 -4.71 -0.51
C TYR A 89 -4.83 -4.58 0.94
N PHE A 90 -3.53 -4.60 1.19
CA PHE A 90 -2.98 -4.11 2.44
C PHE A 90 -2.90 -2.59 2.37
N MET A 91 -3.30 -1.90 3.43
CA MET A 91 -3.15 -0.45 3.52
C MET A 91 -2.41 -0.10 4.80
N PHE A 92 -1.62 0.94 4.73
CA PHE A 92 -0.89 1.46 5.87
C PHE A 92 -0.69 2.96 5.76
N GLU A 93 -0.30 3.58 6.86
CA GLU A 93 0.05 4.99 6.92
C GLU A 93 1.27 5.19 7.81
N VAL A 94 1.92 6.33 7.63
CA VAL A 94 2.93 6.80 8.57
C VAL A 94 2.25 7.30 9.84
N ILE A 95 2.82 6.95 11.00
CA ILE A 95 2.29 7.32 12.32
C ILE A 95 2.55 8.79 12.63
N ASP A 96 3.77 9.28 12.35
CA ASP A 96 4.20 10.65 12.62
C ASP A 96 5.06 11.21 11.46
N ASN A 97 4.46 12.10 10.68
CA ASN A 97 5.10 12.74 9.53
C ASN A 97 6.21 13.73 9.90
N SER A 98 6.37 14.09 11.17
CA SER A 98 7.52 14.87 11.64
C SER A 98 8.79 14.02 11.79
N ILE A 99 8.63 12.70 11.89
CA ILE A 99 9.72 11.73 12.03
C ILE A 99 10.04 11.06 10.69
N LEU A 100 9.01 10.59 9.99
CA LEU A 100 9.15 9.92 8.69
C LEU A 100 8.21 10.60 7.69
N ASN A 101 8.73 11.16 6.61
CA ASN A 101 7.86 11.72 5.59
C ASN A 101 7.39 10.63 4.61
N GLU A 102 6.09 10.62 4.29
CA GLU A 102 5.47 9.64 3.39
C GLU A 102 6.01 9.72 1.96
N ASP A 103 6.28 10.91 1.42
CA ASP A 103 6.85 11.06 0.08
C ASP A 103 8.29 10.51 0.03
N TYR A 104 9.07 10.74 1.08
CA TYR A 104 10.40 10.15 1.23
C TYR A 104 10.35 8.63 1.31
N LEU A 105 9.41 8.08 2.09
CA LEU A 105 9.19 6.63 2.15
C LEU A 105 8.79 6.08 0.78
N MET A 106 7.93 6.77 0.03
CA MET A 106 7.53 6.38 -1.32
C MET A 106 8.71 6.44 -2.31
N MET A 107 9.56 7.47 -2.22
CA MET A 107 10.80 7.56 -2.98
C MET A 107 11.68 6.34 -2.71
N TRP A 108 11.79 5.93 -1.45
CA TRP A 108 12.54 4.73 -1.06
C TRP A 108 11.94 3.46 -1.68
N PHE A 109 10.61 3.31 -1.63
CA PHE A 109 9.92 2.20 -2.28
C PHE A 109 10.11 2.15 -3.79
N ARG A 110 10.32 3.28 -4.47
CA ARG A 110 10.53 3.34 -5.93
C ARG A 110 11.94 2.97 -6.37
N ARG A 111 12.88 2.76 -5.44
CA ARG A 111 14.24 2.40 -5.82
C ARG A 111 14.28 1.02 -6.54
N PRO A 112 15.03 0.89 -7.65
CA PRO A 112 15.10 -0.35 -8.40
C PRO A 112 15.67 -1.53 -7.60
N ASP A 113 16.69 -1.28 -6.78
CA ASP A 113 17.36 -2.30 -5.96
C ASP A 113 16.42 -2.93 -4.92
N LEU A 114 15.60 -2.11 -4.28
CA LEU A 114 14.58 -2.60 -3.36
C LEU A 114 13.51 -3.42 -4.09
N THR A 115 13.09 -2.96 -5.27
CA THR A 115 12.08 -3.64 -6.07
C THR A 115 12.54 -5.05 -6.44
N VAL A 116 13.79 -5.19 -6.89
CA VAL A 116 14.42 -6.47 -7.22
C VAL A 116 14.57 -7.35 -5.98
N PHE A 117 15.11 -6.82 -4.87
CA PHE A 117 15.29 -7.56 -3.63
C PHE A 117 13.98 -8.15 -3.11
N VAL A 118 12.90 -7.36 -3.15
CA VAL A 118 11.57 -7.77 -2.73
C VAL A 118 10.97 -8.78 -3.72
N GLY A 119 11.17 -8.62 -5.03
CA GLY A 119 10.76 -9.60 -6.05
C GLY A 119 11.36 -10.99 -5.86
N TYR A 120 12.64 -11.09 -5.47
CA TYR A 120 13.32 -12.37 -5.21
C TYR A 120 12.84 -13.09 -3.93
N ILE A 121 12.39 -12.33 -2.93
CA ILE A 121 11.97 -12.88 -1.63
C ILE A 121 10.49 -13.24 -1.62
N LEU A 122 9.66 -12.54 -2.39
CA LEU A 122 8.20 -12.67 -2.31
C LEU A 122 7.63 -13.73 -3.27
N THR A 123 7.52 -14.98 -2.80
CA THR A 123 6.43 -15.89 -3.22
C THR A 123 5.16 -15.58 -2.40
N GLU A 124 3.95 -16.00 -2.81
CA GLU A 124 2.68 -15.66 -2.12
C GLU A 124 2.71 -15.84 -0.58
N VAL A 125 3.52 -16.77 -0.09
CA VAL A 125 3.73 -17.08 1.34
C VAL A 125 4.47 -15.97 2.11
N TYR A 126 5.28 -15.15 1.44
CA TYR A 126 6.13 -14.14 2.07
C TYR A 126 5.55 -12.73 2.06
N VAL A 127 4.47 -12.43 1.32
CA VAL A 127 3.87 -11.08 1.34
C VAL A 127 3.23 -10.81 2.69
N VAL A 128 2.46 -11.80 3.17
CA VAL A 128 1.87 -11.77 4.50
C VAL A 128 2.96 -11.84 5.58
N GLY A 129 4.07 -12.54 5.31
CA GLY A 129 5.22 -12.64 6.22
C GLY A 129 6.10 -11.38 6.27
N LEU A 130 6.31 -10.69 5.14
CA LEU A 130 7.11 -9.46 5.02
C LEU A 130 6.32 -8.27 5.55
N LEU A 131 5.05 -8.13 5.14
CA LEU A 131 4.12 -7.18 5.76
C LEU A 131 3.96 -7.56 7.24
N GLY A 132 3.89 -8.85 7.57
CA GLY A 132 3.97 -9.34 8.95
C GLY A 132 5.21 -8.84 9.69
N THR A 133 6.42 -8.97 9.18
CA THR A 133 7.65 -8.44 9.83
C THR A 133 7.77 -6.92 9.81
N ILE A 134 7.12 -6.24 8.87
CA ILE A 134 7.07 -4.77 8.80
C ILE A 134 6.01 -4.22 9.76
N PHE A 135 4.95 -4.99 10.08
CA PHE A 135 3.79 -4.55 10.85
C PHE A 135 3.50 -5.40 12.10
N ALA A 136 4.38 -6.32 12.50
CA ALA A 136 4.25 -7.09 13.74
C ALA A 136 4.96 -6.36 14.87
N ASP A 137 4.24 -6.26 15.99
CA ASP A 137 4.72 -5.86 17.31
C ASP A 137 5.91 -6.72 17.79
#